data_AF-A0A964J9E8-F1
#
_entry.id   AF-A0A964J9E8-F1
#
_cell.length_a   1.000
_cell.length_b   1.000
_cell.length_c   1.000
_cell.angle_alpha   90.00
_cell.angle_beta   90.00
_cell.angle_gamma   90.00
#
_symmetry.space_group_name_H-M   'P 1'
#
loop_
_entity.id
_entity.type
_entity.pdbx_description
1 polymer ?
#
loop_
_entity_poly.entity_id
_entity_poly.type
_entity_poly.pdbx_seq_one_letter_code
_entity_poly.pdbx_strand_id
1 'polypeptide(L)'
;MHWNNKFFYPKSSKSIINGSRHYSVNQENLPSVTTILKATQSQEKIAKLAQWKDRVGHQQAEIIKQEASSRGSSMHEYLEKFLRGKLNLDLLGDNTIEKMMADQIIENGLRNKLSEVWGCEAILYYPGKYAGAADCIGVYENRETIIDFKQSNKPKKHEWIEDYYLQCAAYALAHNTVHGSNITQVVILLCTKDQMFQRFIAEGEKLKDFQNQFLEKVEQFYIQRRTN
;
A
#
# COMPACT_ATOMS: atom_id res chain seq x y z
N MET A 1 -8.21 15.24 -13.27
CA MET A 1 -7.02 14.41 -13.05
C MET A 1 -6.14 14.47 -14.28
N HIS A 2 -4.86 14.81 -14.13
CA HIS A 2 -3.87 14.72 -15.21
C HIS A 2 -2.58 14.09 -14.70
N TRP A 3 -1.82 13.46 -15.60
CA TRP A 3 -0.52 12.89 -15.27
C TRP A 3 0.56 13.99 -15.30
N ASN A 4 1.34 14.11 -14.23
CA ASN A 4 2.38 15.12 -14.09
C ASN A 4 3.73 14.44 -13.78
N ASN A 5 4.66 14.48 -14.74
CA ASN A 5 6.00 13.87 -14.63
C ASN A 5 6.95 14.71 -13.76
N LYS A 6 6.53 15.06 -12.54
CA LYS A 6 7.29 15.89 -11.59
C LYS A 6 8.53 15.18 -11.04
N PHE A 7 8.47 13.85 -10.91
CA PHE A 7 9.51 13.04 -10.28
C PHE A 7 9.91 11.85 -11.16
N PHE A 8 11.18 11.45 -11.05
CA PHE A 8 11.70 10.24 -11.69
C PHE A 8 11.85 9.13 -10.64
N TYR A 9 11.07 8.07 -10.78
CA TYR A 9 11.14 6.90 -9.89
C TYR A 9 12.10 5.86 -10.46
N PRO A 10 12.98 5.26 -9.62
CA PRO A 10 13.93 4.27 -10.09
C PRO A 10 13.24 2.99 -10.54
N LYS A 11 13.88 2.27 -11.46
CA LYS A 11 13.55 0.87 -11.71
C LYS A 11 14.08 0.01 -10.56
N SER A 12 13.43 -1.12 -10.32
CA SER A 12 13.92 -2.11 -9.36
C SER A 12 13.62 -3.52 -9.84
N SER A 13 14.38 -4.49 -9.36
CA SER A 13 14.00 -5.90 -9.40
C SER A 13 13.59 -6.34 -7.99
N LYS A 14 12.57 -7.20 -7.92
CA LYS A 14 12.12 -7.83 -6.69
C LYS A 14 12.86 -9.16 -6.54
N SER A 15 13.41 -9.44 -5.37
CA SER A 15 14.05 -10.71 -5.05
C SER A 15 13.55 -11.26 -3.71
N ILE A 16 13.71 -12.56 -3.51
CA ILE A 16 13.44 -13.21 -2.22
C ILE A 16 14.80 -13.51 -1.59
N ILE A 17 15.09 -12.86 -0.46
CA ILE A 17 16.31 -13.08 0.31
C ILE A 17 15.88 -13.60 1.68
N ASN A 18 16.33 -14.80 2.04
CA ASN A 18 15.99 -15.49 3.29
C ASN A 18 14.46 -15.53 3.53
N GLY A 19 13.71 -15.95 2.50
CA GLY A 19 12.24 -16.07 2.57
C GLY A 19 11.47 -14.74 2.64
N SER A 20 12.15 -13.60 2.51
CA SER A 20 11.58 -12.26 2.64
C SER A 20 11.79 -11.41 1.40
N ARG A 21 10.79 -10.58 1.06
CA ARG A 21 10.83 -9.75 -0.16
C ARG A 21 11.81 -8.59 0.02
N HIS A 22 12.75 -8.47 -0.90
CA HIS A 22 13.66 -7.34 -1.02
C HIS A 22 13.54 -6.70 -2.40
N TYR A 23 13.92 -5.44 -2.47
CA TYR A 23 14.05 -4.69 -3.71
C TYR A 23 15.53 -4.41 -3.94
N SER A 24 16.00 -4.72 -5.13
CA SER A 24 17.30 -4.26 -5.62
C SER A 24 17.09 -2.92 -6.30
N VAL A 25 17.51 -1.84 -5.63
CA VAL A 25 17.36 -0.45 -6.08
C VAL A 25 18.68 0.27 -5.86
N ASN A 26 19.20 0.93 -6.90
CA ASN A 26 20.47 1.68 -6.83
C ASN A 26 21.64 0.89 -6.21
N GLN A 27 21.78 -0.39 -6.57
CA GLN A 27 22.81 -1.32 -6.07
C GLN A 27 22.64 -1.73 -4.59
N GLU A 28 21.59 -1.27 -3.92
CA GLU A 28 21.22 -1.70 -2.57
C GLU A 28 20.16 -2.80 -2.63
N ASN A 29 20.27 -3.78 -1.71
CA ASN A 29 19.25 -4.78 -1.48
C ASN A 29 18.48 -4.43 -0.21
N LEU A 30 17.32 -3.80 -0.37
CA LEU A 30 16.55 -3.25 0.74
C LEU A 30 15.34 -4.14 1.07
N PRO A 31 15.05 -4.41 2.35
CA PRO A 31 13.84 -5.13 2.73
C PRO A 31 12.59 -4.34 2.33
N SER A 32 11.52 -5.04 1.95
CA SER A 32 10.26 -4.36 1.66
C SER A 32 9.64 -3.78 2.94
N VAL A 33 8.89 -2.68 2.82
CA VAL A 33 8.08 -2.14 3.93
C VAL A 33 7.21 -3.23 4.56
N THR A 34 6.54 -4.05 3.73
CA THR A 34 5.72 -5.18 4.21
C THR A 34 6.52 -6.28 4.92
N THR A 35 7.80 -6.47 4.55
CA THR A 35 8.69 -7.42 5.23
C THR A 35 9.01 -6.94 6.64
N ILE A 36 9.36 -5.66 6.79
CA ILE A 36 9.65 -5.06 8.09
C ILE A 36 8.42 -5.10 9.00
N LEU A 37 7.24 -4.70 8.49
CA LEU A 37 5.99 -4.74 9.26
C LEU A 37 5.65 -6.16 9.73
N LYS A 38 5.82 -7.16 8.86
CA LYS A 38 5.55 -8.57 9.20
C LYS A 38 6.53 -9.10 10.25
N ALA A 39 7.82 -8.76 10.14
CA ALA A 39 8.85 -9.22 11.06
C ALA A 39 8.75 -8.57 12.45
N THR A 40 8.25 -7.33 12.52
CA THR A 40 8.07 -6.55 13.76
C THR A 40 6.62 -6.55 14.27
N GLN A 41 5.86 -7.56 13.86
CA GLN A 41 4.47 -7.71 14.26
C GLN A 41 4.37 -8.09 15.74
N SER A 42 3.39 -7.52 16.47
CA SER A 42 3.19 -7.87 17.87
C SER A 42 2.76 -9.33 18.05
N GLN A 43 3.15 -9.92 19.18
CA GLN A 43 2.76 -11.29 19.54
C GLN A 43 1.25 -11.46 19.62
N GLU A 44 0.53 -10.44 20.11
CA GLU A 44 -0.94 -10.44 20.14
C GLU A 44 -1.54 -10.58 18.74
N LYS A 45 -1.03 -9.83 17.75
CA LYS A 45 -1.53 -9.90 16.38
C LYS A 45 -1.18 -11.23 15.71
N ILE A 46 0.00 -11.78 16.01
CA ILE A 46 0.39 -13.13 15.58
C ILE A 46 -0.58 -14.17 16.15
N ALA A 47 -0.88 -14.10 17.46
CA ALA A 47 -1.81 -15.00 18.13
C ALA A 47 -3.24 -14.88 17.58
N LYS A 48 -3.75 -13.66 17.36
CA LYS A 48 -5.06 -13.42 16.74
C LYS A 48 -5.17 -14.03 15.34
N LEU A 49 -4.09 -13.94 14.55
CA LEU A 49 -4.05 -14.56 13.23
C LEU A 49 -4.03 -16.09 13.31
N ALA A 50 -3.29 -16.67 14.26
CA ALA A 50 -3.27 -18.11 14.51
C ALA A 50 -4.66 -18.62 14.92
N GLN A 51 -5.29 -17.99 15.92
CA GLN A 51 -6.64 -18.33 16.38
C GLN A 51 -7.68 -18.24 15.25
N TRP A 52 -7.56 -17.26 14.36
CA TRP A 52 -8.43 -17.17 13.19
C TRP A 52 -8.22 -18.35 12.23
N LYS A 53 -6.98 -18.76 11.97
CA LYS A 53 -6.68 -19.93 11.14
C LYS A 53 -7.19 -21.22 11.77
N ASP A 54 -7.05 -21.39 13.07
CA ASP A 54 -7.53 -22.57 13.79
C ASP A 54 -9.06 -22.65 13.74
N ARG A 55 -9.75 -21.52 13.90
CA ARG A 55 -11.22 -21.43 13.85
C ARG A 55 -11.79 -21.70 12.46
N VAL A 56 -11.11 -21.26 11.40
CA VAL A 56 -11.58 -21.43 10.01
C VAL A 56 -11.08 -22.75 9.40
N GLY A 57 -10.00 -23.31 9.94
CA GLY A 57 -9.24 -24.42 9.37
C GLY A 57 -8.11 -23.93 8.46
N HIS A 58 -6.91 -24.50 8.60
CA HIS A 58 -5.70 -24.05 7.88
C HIS A 58 -5.86 -24.07 6.34
N GLN A 59 -6.47 -25.11 5.79
CA GLN A 59 -6.69 -25.23 4.34
C GLN A 59 -7.65 -24.15 3.84
N GLN A 60 -8.78 -23.98 4.53
CA GLN A 60 -9.77 -22.95 4.18
C GLN A 60 -9.21 -21.53 4.35
N ALA A 61 -8.39 -21.31 5.38
CA ALA A 61 -7.70 -20.04 5.60
C ALA A 61 -6.74 -19.71 4.44
N GLU A 62 -6.04 -20.70 3.89
CA GLU A 62 -5.16 -20.49 2.72
C GLU A 62 -5.98 -20.21 1.45
N ILE A 63 -7.11 -20.90 1.23
CA ILE A 63 -8.03 -20.61 0.12
C ILE A 63 -8.52 -19.16 0.19
N ILE A 64 -9.06 -18.74 1.34
CA ILE A 64 -9.55 -17.36 1.56
C ILE A 64 -8.45 -16.33 1.29
N LYS A 65 -7.23 -16.62 1.72
CA LYS A 65 -6.08 -15.74 1.50
C LYS A 65 -5.71 -15.64 0.02
N GLN A 66 -5.72 -16.76 -0.71
CA GLN A 66 -5.44 -16.79 -2.15
C GLN A 66 -6.50 -16.02 -2.93
N GLU A 67 -7.79 -16.27 -2.69
CA GLU A 67 -8.91 -15.53 -3.30
C GLU A 67 -8.81 -14.03 -3.04
N ALA A 68 -8.53 -13.64 -1.79
CA ALA A 68 -8.33 -12.25 -1.41
C ALA A 68 -7.13 -11.60 -2.14
N SER A 69 -6.04 -12.34 -2.32
CA SER A 69 -4.85 -11.87 -3.04
C SER A 69 -5.12 -11.68 -4.53
N SER A 70 -5.80 -12.65 -5.18
CA SER A 70 -6.15 -12.58 -6.60
C SER A 70 -7.09 -11.42 -6.88
N ARG A 71 -8.16 -11.27 -6.08
CA ARG A 71 -9.09 -10.15 -6.19
C ARG A 71 -8.41 -8.79 -6.01
N GLY A 72 -7.51 -8.68 -5.02
CA GLY A 72 -6.73 -7.47 -4.81
C GLY A 72 -5.85 -7.10 -6.00
N SER A 73 -5.17 -8.10 -6.58
CA SER A 73 -4.28 -7.89 -7.73
C SER A 73 -5.04 -7.42 -8.97
N SER A 74 -6.19 -8.04 -9.27
CA SER A 74 -7.02 -7.64 -10.41
C SER A 74 -7.69 -6.27 -10.19
N MET A 75 -8.17 -5.97 -8.98
CA MET A 75 -8.68 -4.63 -8.65
C MET A 75 -7.60 -3.54 -8.85
N HIS A 76 -6.36 -3.80 -8.42
CA HIS A 76 -5.23 -2.89 -8.64
C HIS A 76 -4.92 -2.68 -10.12
N GLU A 77 -4.97 -3.73 -10.93
CA GLU A 77 -4.76 -3.63 -12.38
C GLU A 77 -5.78 -2.67 -13.04
N TYR A 78 -7.06 -2.78 -12.68
CA TYR A 78 -8.09 -1.85 -13.17
C TYR A 78 -7.81 -0.40 -12.75
N LEU A 79 -7.40 -0.20 -11.50
CA LEU A 79 -7.06 1.14 -10.99
C LEU A 79 -5.83 1.73 -11.67
N GLU A 80 -4.80 0.93 -11.92
CA GLU A 80 -3.62 1.36 -12.69
C GLU A 80 -4.02 1.77 -14.12
N LYS A 81 -4.83 0.95 -14.81
CA LYS A 81 -5.33 1.27 -16.15
C LYS A 81 -6.11 2.59 -16.15
N PHE A 82 -6.95 2.83 -15.14
CA PHE A 82 -7.66 4.09 -14.96
C PHE A 82 -6.70 5.27 -14.77
N LEU A 83 -5.76 5.18 -13.83
CA LEU A 83 -4.80 6.24 -13.52
C LEU A 83 -3.93 6.61 -14.75
N ARG A 84 -3.64 5.64 -15.61
CA ARG A 84 -2.90 5.84 -16.86
C ARG A 84 -3.76 6.29 -18.05
N GLY A 85 -5.07 6.51 -17.86
CA GLY A 85 -6.00 6.92 -18.92
C GLY A 85 -6.28 5.82 -19.96
N LYS A 86 -6.02 4.55 -19.63
CA LYS A 86 -6.16 3.40 -20.55
C LYS A 86 -7.50 2.69 -20.45
N LEU A 87 -8.41 3.12 -19.57
CA LEU A 87 -9.68 2.41 -19.31
C LEU A 87 -10.63 2.36 -20.52
N ASN A 88 -10.51 3.30 -21.47
CA ASN A 88 -11.32 3.29 -22.70
C ASN A 88 -11.13 2.04 -23.57
N LEU A 89 -10.06 1.27 -23.36
CA LEU A 89 -9.74 0.05 -24.13
C LEU A 89 -10.46 -1.20 -23.60
N ASP A 90 -10.97 -1.18 -22.36
CA ASP A 90 -11.53 -2.36 -21.65
C ASP A 90 -13.07 -2.33 -21.56
N LEU A 91 -13.75 -1.43 -22.30
CA LEU A 91 -15.22 -1.25 -22.26
C LEU A 91 -16.03 -2.44 -22.81
N LEU A 92 -15.39 -3.57 -23.14
CA LEU A 92 -16.05 -4.78 -23.60
C LEU A 92 -16.08 -5.84 -22.48
N GLY A 93 -17.20 -5.89 -21.74
CA GLY A 93 -17.81 -7.18 -21.40
C GLY A 93 -17.78 -7.68 -19.95
N ASP A 94 -16.78 -7.36 -19.12
CA ASP A 94 -16.64 -8.07 -17.85
C ASP A 94 -17.09 -7.25 -16.63
N ASN A 95 -18.28 -7.58 -16.09
CA ASN A 95 -18.77 -7.09 -14.79
C ASN A 95 -18.23 -7.96 -13.63
N THR A 96 -16.91 -8.10 -13.54
CA THR A 96 -16.26 -8.81 -12.42
C THR A 96 -16.42 -8.03 -11.13
N ILE A 97 -16.41 -8.73 -9.98
CA ILE A 97 -16.47 -8.09 -8.65
C ILE A 97 -15.28 -7.14 -8.49
N GLU A 98 -14.10 -7.53 -8.96
CA GLU A 98 -12.86 -6.78 -8.98
C GLU A 98 -13.02 -5.42 -9.68
N LYS A 99 -13.65 -5.41 -10.86
CA LYS A 99 -13.94 -4.19 -11.61
C LYS A 99 -14.94 -3.31 -10.88
N MET A 100 -16.04 -3.89 -10.38
CA MET A 100 -17.05 -3.15 -9.62
C MET A 100 -16.43 -2.50 -8.37
N MET A 101 -15.52 -3.19 -7.70
CA MET A 101 -14.78 -2.65 -6.57
C MET A 101 -13.85 -1.50 -6.97
N ALA A 102 -13.14 -1.63 -8.09
CA ALA A 102 -12.31 -0.56 -8.66
C ALA A 102 -13.17 0.66 -9.04
N ASP A 103 -14.34 0.46 -9.66
CA ASP A 103 -15.29 1.52 -9.99
C ASP A 103 -15.74 2.28 -8.73
N GLN A 104 -16.01 1.59 -7.61
CA GLN A 104 -16.32 2.26 -6.34
C GLN A 104 -15.17 3.13 -5.82
N ILE A 105 -13.91 2.68 -5.95
CA ILE A 105 -12.73 3.49 -5.59
C ILE A 105 -12.59 4.68 -6.53
N ILE A 106 -12.81 4.49 -7.84
CA ILE A 106 -12.71 5.55 -8.85
C ILE A 106 -13.76 6.62 -8.58
N GLU A 107 -15.03 6.25 -8.50
CA GLU A 107 -16.14 7.19 -8.39
C GLU A 107 -16.15 7.91 -7.04
N ASN A 108 -15.98 7.19 -5.93
CA ASN A 108 -16.09 7.78 -4.60
C ASN A 108 -14.76 8.29 -4.05
N GLY A 109 -13.66 7.67 -4.44
CA GLY A 109 -12.33 7.93 -3.89
C GLY A 109 -11.49 8.88 -4.73
N LEU A 110 -11.49 8.74 -6.06
CA LEU A 110 -10.55 9.45 -6.94
C LEU A 110 -11.19 10.60 -7.73
N ARG A 111 -12.38 10.38 -8.31
CA ARG A 111 -13.07 11.37 -9.14
C ARG A 111 -13.31 12.65 -8.34
N ASN A 112 -12.93 13.77 -8.94
CA ASN A 112 -12.98 15.12 -8.36
C ASN A 112 -12.13 15.34 -7.09
N LYS A 113 -11.34 14.34 -6.65
CA LYS A 113 -10.47 14.43 -5.48
C LYS A 113 -8.99 14.36 -5.85
N LEU A 114 -8.63 13.52 -6.82
CA LEU A 114 -7.26 13.42 -7.35
C LEU A 114 -7.08 14.36 -8.54
N SER A 115 -6.32 15.45 -8.36
CA SER A 115 -6.07 16.45 -9.41
C SER A 115 -4.85 16.10 -10.26
N GLU A 116 -3.78 15.59 -9.64
CA GLU A 116 -2.53 15.21 -10.29
C GLU A 116 -2.11 13.78 -9.93
N VAL A 117 -1.55 13.07 -10.90
CA VAL A 117 -0.85 11.80 -10.67
C VAL A 117 0.63 12.00 -10.96
N TRP A 118 1.47 11.80 -9.96
CA TRP A 118 2.92 11.85 -10.11
C TRP A 118 3.51 10.49 -10.38
N GLY A 119 2.96 9.45 -9.75
CA GLY A 119 3.41 8.06 -9.89
C GLY A 119 2.27 7.07 -9.66
N CYS A 120 2.40 5.90 -10.28
CA CYS A 120 1.52 4.75 -10.10
C CYS A 120 2.37 3.48 -10.16
N GLU A 121 2.20 2.59 -9.17
CA GLU A 121 3.13 1.47 -8.90
C GLU A 121 4.60 1.94 -8.82
N ALA A 122 4.80 3.14 -8.26
CA ALA A 122 6.09 3.81 -8.24
C ALA A 122 7.00 3.23 -7.17
N ILE A 123 8.24 2.90 -7.55
CA ILE A 123 9.23 2.40 -6.60
C ILE A 123 9.75 3.55 -5.75
N LEU A 124 9.65 3.37 -4.44
CA LEU A 124 10.18 4.28 -3.44
C LEU A 124 11.19 3.53 -2.58
N TYR A 125 12.22 4.24 -2.15
CA TYR A 125 13.22 3.70 -1.24
C TYR A 125 13.70 4.77 -0.28
N TYR A 126 14.04 4.33 0.92
CA TYR A 126 14.79 5.12 1.88
C TYR A 126 16.21 4.54 1.90
N PRO A 127 17.24 5.31 1.50
CA PRO A 127 18.62 4.83 1.40
C PRO A 127 19.09 4.10 2.66
N GLY A 128 19.65 2.90 2.50
CA GLY A 128 20.16 2.06 3.58
C GLY A 128 19.12 1.46 4.53
N LYS A 129 17.81 1.70 4.32
CA LYS A 129 16.76 1.28 5.28
C LYS A 129 15.72 0.34 4.67
N TYR A 130 14.96 0.78 3.67
CA TYR A 130 13.83 0.00 3.15
C TYR A 130 13.39 0.46 1.76
N ALA A 131 12.59 -0.34 1.09
CA ALA A 131 11.98 0.01 -0.19
C ALA A 131 10.56 -0.56 -0.34
N GLY A 132 9.83 -0.08 -1.34
CA GLY A 132 8.52 -0.60 -1.69
C GLY A 132 7.98 0.02 -2.97
N ALA A 133 6.74 -0.35 -3.29
CA ALA A 133 5.98 0.25 -4.39
C ALA A 133 4.74 0.92 -3.79
N ALA A 134 4.53 2.18 -4.17
CA ALA A 134 3.32 2.93 -3.82
C ALA A 134 2.31 2.85 -4.96
N ASP A 135 1.06 2.53 -4.62
CA ASP A 135 -0.01 2.33 -5.60
C ASP A 135 -0.27 3.61 -6.40
N CYS A 136 -0.37 4.76 -5.72
CA CYS A 136 -0.51 6.06 -6.34
C CYS A 136 0.11 7.19 -5.50
N ILE A 137 0.72 8.16 -6.17
CA ILE A 137 1.35 9.35 -5.60
C ILE A 137 0.84 10.54 -6.40
N GLY A 138 0.40 11.61 -5.74
CA GLY A 138 -0.13 12.76 -6.46
C GLY A 138 -0.68 13.86 -5.57
N VAL A 139 -1.50 14.73 -6.16
CA VAL A 139 -2.22 15.79 -5.45
C VAL A 139 -3.66 15.38 -5.22
N TYR A 140 -4.00 15.08 -3.96
CA TYR A 140 -5.32 14.66 -3.53
C TYR A 140 -5.93 15.74 -2.63
N GLU A 141 -7.12 16.25 -2.99
CA GLU A 141 -7.81 17.32 -2.27
C GLU A 141 -6.87 18.51 -1.95
N ASN A 142 -6.07 18.90 -2.94
CA ASN A 142 -5.07 19.99 -2.89
C ASN A 142 -3.87 19.74 -1.97
N ARG A 143 -3.59 18.49 -1.58
CA ARG A 143 -2.42 18.12 -0.78
C ARG A 143 -1.56 17.08 -1.49
N GLU A 144 -0.24 17.17 -1.29
CA GLU A 144 0.71 16.14 -1.74
C GLU A 144 0.50 14.85 -0.91
N THR A 145 0.16 13.74 -1.59
CA THR A 145 -0.44 12.57 -0.93
C THR A 145 0.10 11.24 -1.47
N ILE A 146 0.37 10.30 -0.56
CA ILE A 146 0.45 8.86 -0.88
C ILE A 146 -0.96 8.26 -0.78
N ILE A 147 -1.41 7.60 -1.84
CA ILE A 147 -2.69 6.92 -1.90
C ILE A 147 -2.44 5.41 -2.00
N ASP A 148 -3.12 4.64 -1.17
CA ASP A 148 -3.03 3.19 -1.12
C ASP A 148 -4.44 2.58 -1.28
N PHE A 149 -4.57 1.64 -2.21
CA PHE A 149 -5.83 0.99 -2.57
C PHE A 149 -5.92 -0.35 -1.86
N LYS A 150 -7.01 -0.58 -1.11
CA LYS A 150 -7.22 -1.83 -0.37
C LYS A 150 -8.54 -2.49 -0.72
N GLN A 151 -8.50 -3.82 -0.81
CA GLN A 151 -9.72 -4.63 -0.78
C GLN A 151 -9.90 -5.27 0.60
N SER A 152 -11.15 -5.53 1.00
CA SER A 152 -11.44 -6.27 2.22
C SER A 152 -12.68 -7.15 2.11
N ASN A 153 -12.75 -8.22 2.91
CA ASN A 153 -13.98 -9.00 3.06
C ASN A 153 -15.02 -8.32 3.97
N LYS A 154 -14.58 -7.39 4.83
CA LYS A 154 -15.43 -6.72 5.82
C LYS A 154 -15.06 -5.24 5.99
N PRO A 155 -16.01 -4.39 6.42
CA PRO A 155 -15.71 -3.04 6.86
C PRO A 155 -14.53 -2.98 7.84
N LYS A 156 -13.74 -1.91 7.77
CA LYS A 156 -12.61 -1.64 8.66
C LYS A 156 -12.87 -0.41 9.53
N LYS A 157 -12.19 -0.37 10.67
CA LYS A 157 -12.10 0.78 11.58
C LYS A 157 -10.66 1.30 11.60
N HIS A 158 -10.49 2.57 11.99
CA HIS A 158 -9.17 3.20 12.08
C HIS A 158 -8.18 2.37 12.93
N GLU A 159 -8.61 1.86 14.08
CA GLU A 159 -7.80 1.04 14.99
C GLU A 159 -7.37 -0.33 14.41
N TRP A 160 -7.96 -0.77 13.29
CA TRP A 160 -7.64 -2.07 12.67
C TRP A 160 -6.71 -1.96 11.46
N ILE A 161 -6.40 -0.74 11.02
CA ILE A 161 -5.65 -0.47 9.78
C ILE A 161 -4.36 0.30 10.05
N GLU A 162 -3.85 0.26 11.27
CA GLU A 162 -2.60 0.91 11.68
C GLU A 162 -1.44 0.58 10.73
N ASP A 163 -1.26 -0.71 10.39
CA ASP A 163 -0.24 -1.14 9.42
C ASP A 163 -0.38 -0.47 8.05
N TYR A 164 -1.59 -0.11 7.61
CA TYR A 164 -1.78 0.58 6.33
C TYR A 164 -1.29 2.02 6.42
N TYR A 165 -1.52 2.69 7.55
CA TYR A 165 -0.93 4.01 7.79
C TYR A 165 0.58 3.93 7.89
N LEU A 166 1.13 2.97 8.63
CA LEU A 166 2.58 2.77 8.73
C LEU A 166 3.21 2.52 7.35
N GLN A 167 2.56 1.72 6.50
CA GLN A 167 3.01 1.50 5.13
C GLN A 167 3.05 2.80 4.32
N CYS A 168 1.96 3.58 4.32
CA CYS A 168 1.91 4.84 3.58
C CYS A 168 2.85 5.90 4.16
N ALA A 169 3.00 5.93 5.48
CA ALA A 169 3.93 6.81 6.18
C ALA A 169 5.38 6.53 5.79
N ALA A 170 5.76 5.25 5.69
CA ALA A 170 7.06 4.82 5.18
C ALA A 170 7.32 5.35 3.77
N TYR A 171 6.32 5.25 2.89
CA TYR A 171 6.39 5.73 1.51
C TYR A 171 6.48 7.26 1.43
N ALA A 172 5.67 7.98 2.20
CA ALA A 172 5.72 9.43 2.29
C ALA A 172 7.10 9.91 2.75
N LEU A 173 7.66 9.28 3.79
CA LEU A 173 8.98 9.59 4.31
C LEU A 173 10.09 9.30 3.30
N ALA A 174 10.04 8.14 2.62
CA ALA A 174 10.99 7.78 1.57
C ALA A 174 10.95 8.79 0.40
N HIS A 175 9.75 9.13 -0.06
CA HIS A 175 9.57 10.08 -1.15
C HIS A 175 10.09 11.48 -0.78
N ASN A 176 9.73 12.01 0.39
CA ASN A 176 10.23 13.30 0.88
C ASN A 176 11.76 13.31 1.00
N THR A 177 12.35 12.20 1.46
CA THR A 177 13.82 12.08 1.64
C THR A 177 14.56 12.06 0.31
N VAL A 178 14.10 11.26 -0.67
CA VAL A 178 14.82 11.06 -1.94
C VAL A 178 14.52 12.15 -2.96
N HIS A 179 13.29 12.67 -2.98
CA HIS A 179 12.82 13.59 -4.02
C HIS A 179 12.64 15.03 -3.53
N GLY A 180 12.85 15.31 -2.24
CA GLY A 180 12.69 16.65 -1.67
C GLY A 180 11.26 17.19 -1.72
N SER A 181 10.25 16.30 -1.83
CA SER A 181 8.83 16.67 -1.77
C SER A 181 8.38 16.99 -0.35
N ASN A 182 7.13 17.41 -0.21
CA ASN A 182 6.48 17.70 1.07
C ASN A 182 5.12 16.98 1.18
N ILE A 183 5.14 15.65 1.06
CA ILE A 183 3.97 14.80 1.30
C ILE A 183 3.60 14.91 2.77
N THR A 184 2.40 15.43 3.02
CA THR A 184 1.86 15.71 4.37
C THR A 184 0.55 14.96 4.65
N GLN A 185 0.06 14.20 3.68
CA GLN A 185 -1.16 13.42 3.78
C GLN A 185 -0.94 12.00 3.23
N VAL A 186 -1.61 11.04 3.86
CA VAL A 186 -1.80 9.69 3.30
C VAL A 186 -3.27 9.33 3.31
N VAL A 187 -3.72 8.66 2.24
CA VAL A 187 -5.12 8.27 2.05
C VAL A 187 -5.19 6.79 1.72
N ILE A 188 -5.93 6.04 2.53
CA ILE A 188 -6.29 4.66 2.22
C ILE A 188 -7.71 4.66 1.65
N LEU A 189 -7.83 4.15 0.42
CA LEU A 189 -9.10 3.98 -0.27
C LEU A 189 -9.42 2.49 -0.30
N LEU A 190 -10.44 2.10 0.46
CA LEU A 190 -10.81 0.71 0.67
C LEU A 190 -12.17 0.40 0.06
N CYS A 191 -12.28 -0.73 -0.63
CA CYS A 191 -13.57 -1.27 -1.06
C CYS A 191 -13.75 -2.68 -0.49
N THR A 192 -14.95 -3.00 0.00
CA THR A 192 -15.27 -4.39 0.37
C THR A 192 -15.76 -5.19 -0.84
N LYS A 193 -15.71 -6.52 -0.74
CA LYS A 193 -16.31 -7.40 -1.77
C LYS A 193 -17.81 -7.16 -2.01
N ASP A 194 -18.49 -6.59 -1.01
CA ASP A 194 -19.90 -6.19 -1.06
C ASP A 194 -20.06 -4.73 -1.55
N GLN A 195 -19.02 -4.19 -2.21
CA GLN A 195 -18.97 -2.85 -2.83
C GLN A 195 -19.12 -1.68 -1.86
N MET A 196 -18.81 -1.88 -0.58
CA MET A 196 -18.81 -0.78 0.39
C MET A 196 -17.48 -0.02 0.34
N PHE A 197 -17.54 1.24 -0.08
CA PHE A 197 -16.40 2.16 -0.09
C PHE A 197 -16.12 2.73 1.31
N GLN A 198 -14.86 2.78 1.70
CA GLN A 198 -14.37 3.48 2.90
C GLN A 198 -13.13 4.28 2.57
N ARG A 199 -13.03 5.47 3.16
CA ARG A 199 -11.88 6.35 3.05
C ARG A 199 -11.30 6.64 4.42
N PHE A 200 -9.99 6.52 4.52
CA PHE A 200 -9.25 6.78 5.75
C PHE A 200 -8.09 7.72 5.46
N ILE A 201 -7.93 8.76 6.29
CA ILE A 201 -6.91 9.80 6.10
C ILE A 201 -6.07 9.93 7.37
N ALA A 202 -4.77 10.10 7.19
CA ALA A 202 -3.86 10.62 8.22
C ALA A 202 -3.02 11.76 7.63
N GLU A 203 -2.91 12.85 8.37
CA GLU A 203 -2.20 14.06 7.96
C GLU A 203 -1.65 14.80 9.20
N GLY A 204 -0.73 15.73 8.96
CA GLY A 204 -0.13 16.54 10.03
C GLY A 204 0.60 15.69 11.07
N GLU A 205 0.40 15.97 12.36
CA GLU A 205 1.06 15.25 13.46
C GLU A 205 0.75 13.75 13.45
N LYS A 206 -0.48 13.35 13.09
CA LYS A 206 -0.84 11.93 13.01
C LYS A 206 0.01 11.18 11.98
N LEU A 207 0.33 11.81 10.84
CA LEU A 207 1.22 11.19 9.85
C LEU A 207 2.66 11.11 10.39
N LYS A 208 3.14 12.15 11.07
CA LYS A 208 4.48 12.14 11.70
C LYS A 208 4.61 11.04 12.75
N ASP A 209 3.57 10.83 13.56
CA ASP A 209 3.55 9.75 14.54
C ASP A 209 3.72 8.38 13.87
N PHE A 210 2.99 8.12 12.77
CA PHE A 210 3.16 6.89 12.00
C PHE A 210 4.54 6.78 11.32
N GLN A 211 5.13 7.90 10.89
CA GLN A 211 6.49 7.91 10.34
C GLN A 211 7.51 7.50 11.41
N ASN A 212 7.40 8.07 12.62
CA ASN A 212 8.27 7.74 13.75
C ASN A 212 8.12 6.28 14.18
N GLN A 213 6.88 5.82 14.36
CA GLN A 213 6.59 4.41 14.69
C GLN A 213 7.13 3.44 13.63
N PHE A 214 7.06 3.81 12.34
CA PHE A 214 7.65 2.97 11.30
C PHE A 214 9.18 2.95 11.36
N LEU A 215 9.84 4.07 11.65
CA LEU A 215 11.29 4.11 11.85
C LEU A 215 11.74 3.25 13.04
N GLU A 216 11.00 3.26 14.15
CA GLU A 216 11.25 2.36 15.29
C GLU A 216 11.18 0.88 14.86
N LYS A 217 10.20 0.53 14.01
CA LYS A 217 10.11 -0.83 13.43
C LYS A 217 11.28 -1.16 12.51
N VAL A 218 11.78 -0.19 11.74
CA VAL A 218 12.99 -0.37 10.93
C VAL A 218 14.18 -0.68 11.83
N GLU A 219 14.38 0.07 12.91
CA GLU A 219 15.46 -0.17 13.88
C GLU A 219 15.34 -1.54 14.52
N GLN A 220 14.14 -1.88 15.03
CA GLN A 220 13.85 -3.20 15.60
C GLN A 220 14.20 -4.33 14.62
N PHE A 221 13.81 -4.21 13.35
CA PHE A 221 14.07 -5.20 12.32
C PHE A 221 15.57 -5.44 12.10
N TYR A 222 16.37 -4.38 12.02
CA TYR A 222 17.82 -4.51 11.83
C TYR A 222 18.54 -5.01 13.08
N ILE A 223 18.07 -4.67 14.29
CA ILE A 223 18.60 -5.22 15.54
C ILE A 223 18.38 -6.74 15.57
N GLN A 224 17.14 -7.19 15.32
CA GLN A 224 16.78 -8.62 15.32
C GLN A 224 17.61 -9.44 14.32
N ARG A 225 18.01 -8.85 13.20
CA ARG A 225 18.84 -9.51 12.18
C ARG A 225 20.33 -9.54 12.48
N ARG A 226 20.82 -8.67 13.37
CA ARG A 226 22.22 -8.70 13.84
C ARG A 226 22.41 -9.70 14.98
N THR A 227 21.34 -9.98 15.73
CA THR A 227 21.35 -10.89 16.89
C THR A 227 21.09 -12.36 16.53
N ASN A 228 20.63 -12.64 15.31
CA ASN A 228 20.37 -13.98 14.77
C ASN A 228 21.43 -14.35 13.73
#